data_AF-A0A377UZG5-F1
#
_entry.id   AF-A0A377UZG5-F1
#
_cell.length_a   1.000
_cell.length_b   1.000
_cell.length_c   1.000
_cell.angle_alpha   90.00
_cell.angle_beta   90.00
_cell.angle_gamma   90.00
#
_symmetry.space_group_name_H-M   'P 1'
#
loop_
_entity.id
_entity.type
_entity.pdbx_description
1 polymer ?
#
loop_
_entity_poly.entity_id
_entity_poly.type
_entity_poly.pdbx_seq_one_letter_code
_entity_poly.pdbx_strand_id
1 'polypeptide(L)'
;MSGNASASFSSTLSEGYHTLSNNVAQTWNEPEHYDLYVPAITWHARFAYDKEKTDKYNERPWGAGFGVSRWDEKGNWHGLYLMAFKDSFNKWEPIGGYGWEKTWRPLTDQNFHLGLGYTLGVTARDNWNYIPIPVILPLASIGLRSGNFPDDLYSRHLQ
;
A
#
# COMPACT_ATOMS: atom_id res chain seq x y z
N MET A 1 32.70 26.66 -0.21
CA MET A 1 32.11 25.67 0.70
C MET A 1 30.90 25.02 0.02
N SER A 2 31.08 24.04 -0.88
CA SER A 2 29.98 23.41 -1.65
C SER A 2 30.12 21.87 -1.81
N GLY A 3 31.30 21.29 -1.51
CA GLY A 3 31.56 19.86 -1.72
C GLY A 3 30.96 18.90 -0.67
N ASN A 4 30.80 19.32 0.59
CA ASN A 4 30.34 18.42 1.65
C ASN A 4 28.83 18.17 1.65
N ALA A 5 28.02 19.15 1.21
CA ALA A 5 26.56 19.02 1.20
C ALA A 5 26.08 18.03 0.14
N SER A 6 26.66 18.07 -1.07
CA SER A 6 26.33 17.15 -2.16
C SER A 6 26.75 15.70 -1.87
N ALA A 7 27.89 15.51 -1.20
CA ALA A 7 28.35 14.18 -0.77
C ALA A 7 27.42 13.58 0.30
N SER A 8 27.00 14.39 1.28
CA SER A 8 26.07 13.97 2.33
C SER A 8 24.65 13.69 1.81
N PHE A 9 24.18 14.45 0.83
CA PHE A 9 22.89 14.20 0.18
C PHE A 9 22.90 12.91 -0.66
N SER A 10 23.96 12.71 -1.44
CA SER A 10 24.14 11.49 -2.24
C SER A 10 24.25 10.24 -1.37
N SER A 11 24.97 10.31 -0.24
CA SER A 11 25.06 9.18 0.70
C SER A 11 23.70 8.84 1.31
N THR A 12 22.93 9.86 1.73
CA THR A 12 21.59 9.67 2.30
C THR A 12 20.62 9.03 1.30
N LEU A 13 20.65 9.45 0.03
CA LEU A 13 19.85 8.85 -1.04
C LEU A 13 20.23 7.40 -1.31
N SER A 14 21.54 7.13 -1.36
CA SER A 14 22.05 5.78 -1.57
C SER A 14 21.63 4.85 -0.43
N GLU A 15 21.78 5.28 0.82
CA GLU A 15 21.34 4.55 2.00
C GLU A 15 19.83 4.28 1.99
N GLY A 16 19.04 5.29 1.63
CA GLY A 16 17.58 5.15 1.49
C GLY A 16 17.21 4.13 0.40
N TYR A 17 17.85 4.19 -0.76
CA TYR A 17 17.64 3.23 -1.84
C TYR A 17 18.05 1.81 -1.45
N HIS A 18 19.20 1.64 -0.81
CA HIS A 18 19.65 0.34 -0.31
C HIS A 18 18.68 -0.22 0.73
N THR A 19 18.19 0.62 1.65
CA THR A 19 17.21 0.21 2.66
C THR A 19 15.90 -0.23 2.02
N LEU A 20 15.38 0.54 1.07
CA LEU A 20 14.16 0.19 0.33
C LEU A 20 14.34 -1.12 -0.45
N SER A 21 15.42 -1.24 -1.21
CA SER A 21 15.73 -2.42 -2.03
C SER A 21 15.85 -3.68 -1.16
N ASN A 22 16.58 -3.58 -0.04
CA ASN A 22 16.72 -4.68 0.91
C ASN A 22 15.36 -5.06 1.53
N ASN A 23 14.55 -4.07 1.91
CA ASN A 23 13.23 -4.34 2.47
C ASN A 23 12.30 -5.03 1.47
N VAL A 24 12.30 -4.61 0.21
CA VAL A 24 11.56 -5.25 -0.88
C VAL A 24 12.05 -6.68 -1.08
N ALA A 25 13.36 -6.87 -1.22
CA ALA A 25 13.96 -8.19 -1.43
C ALA A 25 13.65 -9.14 -0.26
N GLN A 26 13.75 -8.67 0.98
CA GLN A 26 13.43 -9.47 2.15
C GLN A 26 11.95 -9.83 2.19
N THR A 27 11.04 -8.90 1.87
CA THR A 27 9.59 -9.19 1.83
C THR A 27 9.25 -10.24 0.78
N TRP A 28 9.99 -10.28 -0.33
CA TRP A 28 9.82 -11.29 -1.37
C TRP A 28 10.40 -12.66 -0.99
N ASN A 29 11.59 -12.69 -0.41
CA ASN A 29 12.33 -13.93 -0.12
C ASN A 29 11.91 -14.59 1.20
N GLU A 30 11.51 -13.80 2.19
CA GLU A 30 11.18 -14.22 3.55
C GLU A 30 9.80 -13.67 3.96
N PRO A 31 8.72 -14.01 3.25
CA PRO A 31 7.37 -13.61 3.65
C PRO A 31 6.90 -14.41 4.87
N GLU A 32 6.25 -13.73 5.82
CA GLU A 32 5.66 -14.37 7.00
C GLU A 32 4.18 -14.73 6.77
N HIS A 33 3.50 -13.94 5.93
CA HIS A 33 2.07 -14.04 5.70
C HIS A 33 1.72 -13.93 4.22
N TYR A 34 0.60 -14.55 3.85
CA TYR A 34 -0.05 -14.37 2.55
C TYR A 34 -1.34 -13.60 2.75
N ASP A 35 -1.52 -12.55 1.97
CA ASP A 35 -2.64 -11.62 2.10
C ASP A 35 -3.58 -11.74 0.90
N LEU A 36 -4.89 -11.76 1.17
CA LEU A 36 -5.92 -11.62 0.15
C LEU A 36 -6.55 -10.23 0.26
N TYR A 37 -6.44 -9.44 -0.80
CA TYR A 37 -7.02 -8.11 -0.89
C TYR A 37 -8.34 -8.15 -1.64
N VAL A 38 -9.40 -7.73 -0.96
CA VAL A 38 -10.73 -7.56 -1.57
C VAL A 38 -11.08 -6.08 -1.52
N PRO A 39 -11.18 -5.38 -2.67
CA PRO A 39 -11.63 -4.00 -2.71
C PRO A 39 -13.03 -3.88 -2.12
N ALA A 40 -13.16 -3.16 -1.00
CA ALA A 40 -14.43 -3.03 -0.29
C ALA A 40 -15.13 -1.71 -0.62
N ILE A 41 -14.44 -0.57 -0.40
CA ILE A 41 -14.99 0.78 -0.57
C ILE A 41 -13.89 1.68 -1.12
N THR A 42 -14.18 2.41 -2.20
CA THR A 42 -13.33 3.51 -2.69
C THR A 42 -14.00 4.84 -2.36
N TRP A 43 -13.37 5.63 -1.51
CA TRP A 43 -13.86 6.96 -1.15
C TRP A 43 -13.01 8.01 -1.87
N HIS A 44 -13.59 8.70 -2.86
CA HIS A 44 -12.91 9.79 -3.52
C HIS A 44 -12.91 11.01 -2.60
N ALA A 45 -11.73 11.52 -2.22
CA ALA A 45 -11.61 12.75 -1.45
C ALA A 45 -12.17 13.93 -2.26
N ARG A 46 -13.46 14.24 -2.04
CA ARG A 46 -14.24 15.25 -2.79
C ARG A 46 -13.74 16.70 -2.62
N PHE A 47 -12.65 16.92 -1.89
CA PHE A 47 -12.08 18.25 -1.63
C PHE A 47 -11.16 18.77 -2.75
N ALA A 48 -10.64 17.89 -3.63
CA ALA A 48 -9.66 18.25 -4.65
C ALA A 48 -10.21 18.43 -6.08
N TYR A 49 -11.53 18.31 -6.30
CA TYR A 49 -12.14 18.41 -7.63
C TYR A 49 -13.36 19.34 -7.65
N ASP A 50 -13.40 20.23 -8.65
CA ASP A 50 -14.53 21.12 -8.92
C ASP A 50 -15.84 20.35 -9.14
N LYS A 51 -16.93 20.97 -8.64
CA LYS A 51 -18.24 20.39 -8.31
C LYS A 51 -19.11 19.88 -9.48
N GLU A 52 -18.58 19.62 -10.68
CA GLU A 52 -19.44 19.41 -11.87
C GLU A 52 -19.54 17.97 -12.43
N LYS A 53 -18.96 16.94 -11.79
CA LYS A 53 -19.13 15.53 -12.26
C LYS A 53 -19.32 14.48 -11.15
N THR A 54 -20.12 14.78 -10.13
CA THR A 54 -20.23 13.95 -8.91
C THR A 54 -21.31 12.85 -8.93
N ASP A 55 -21.88 12.48 -10.07
CA ASP A 55 -23.04 11.54 -10.11
C ASP A 55 -22.88 10.33 -11.07
N LYS A 56 -21.64 9.93 -11.43
CA LYS A 56 -21.47 8.81 -12.38
C LYS A 56 -20.28 7.88 -12.14
N TYR A 57 -19.83 7.71 -10.89
CA TYR A 57 -18.74 6.80 -10.58
C TYR A 57 -19.20 5.64 -9.71
N ASN A 58 -18.78 4.44 -10.09
CA ASN A 58 -19.25 3.18 -9.54
C ASN A 58 -18.54 2.93 -8.20
N GLU A 59 -19.20 3.21 -7.08
CA GLU A 59 -18.62 3.13 -5.71
C GLU A 59 -18.40 1.69 -5.21
N ARG A 60 -18.48 0.69 -6.10
CA ARG A 60 -18.27 -0.74 -5.81
C ARG A 60 -17.31 -1.36 -6.83
N PRO A 61 -16.00 -1.07 -6.75
CA PRO A 61 -15.03 -1.73 -7.60
C PRO A 61 -15.04 -3.23 -7.30
N TRP A 62 -15.38 -4.05 -8.30
CA TRP A 62 -15.15 -5.47 -8.23
C TRP A 62 -13.71 -5.75 -8.61
N GLY A 63 -12.99 -6.41 -7.72
CA GLY A 63 -11.60 -6.78 -7.92
C GLY A 63 -11.14 -7.79 -6.90
N ALA A 64 -9.91 -8.23 -7.06
CA ALA A 64 -9.22 -9.03 -6.08
C ALA A 64 -7.73 -8.78 -6.24
N GLY A 65 -7.00 -9.05 -5.18
CA GLY A 65 -5.58 -9.16 -5.28
C GLY A 65 -4.99 -10.04 -4.21
N PHE A 66 -3.72 -10.25 -4.36
CA PHE A 66 -2.94 -11.14 -3.52
C PHE A 66 -1.63 -10.46 -3.19
N GLY A 67 -1.09 -10.78 -2.04
CA GLY A 67 0.23 -10.32 -1.66
C GLY A 67 0.88 -11.20 -0.63
N VAL A 68 2.10 -10.81 -0.32
CA VAL A 68 2.90 -11.36 0.76
C VAL A 68 3.29 -10.24 1.69
N SER A 69 3.33 -10.52 2.98
CA SER A 69 3.76 -9.54 3.96
C SER A 69 4.60 -10.14 5.08
N ARG A 70 5.23 -9.24 5.82
CA ARG A 70 6.03 -9.54 7.01
C ARG A 70 6.00 -8.37 7.97
N TRP A 71 6.35 -8.66 9.21
CA TRP A 71 6.60 -7.68 10.25
C TRP A 71 8.12 -7.53 10.45
N ASP A 72 8.62 -6.30 10.56
CA ASP A 72 10.02 -6.08 10.94
C ASP A 72 10.22 -6.24 12.45
N GLU A 73 11.47 -6.23 12.90
CA GLU A 73 11.83 -6.32 14.32
C GLU A 73 11.27 -5.16 15.17
N LYS A 74 10.90 -4.04 14.53
CA LYS A 74 10.26 -2.88 15.17
C LYS A 74 8.74 -2.99 15.17
N GLY A 75 8.19 -4.08 14.63
CA GLY A 75 6.77 -4.33 14.50
C GLY A 75 6.08 -3.49 13.43
N ASN A 76 6.82 -2.95 12.45
CA ASN A 76 6.25 -2.28 11.27
C ASN A 76 5.89 -3.32 10.20
N TRP A 77 4.86 -3.01 9.41
CA TRP A 77 4.38 -3.88 8.37
C TRP A 77 5.07 -3.57 7.04
N HIS A 78 5.44 -4.62 6.32
CA HIS A 78 5.95 -4.58 4.96
C HIS A 78 5.13 -5.52 4.09
N GLY A 79 4.71 -5.09 2.91
CA GLY A 79 3.95 -5.96 2.01
C GLY A 79 4.26 -5.73 0.54
N LEU A 80 4.24 -6.80 -0.22
CA LEU A 80 4.22 -6.79 -1.68
C LEU A 80 2.87 -7.28 -2.15
N TYR A 81 2.22 -6.52 -3.00
CA TYR A 81 0.89 -6.87 -3.47
C TYR A 81 0.77 -6.71 -4.98
N LEU A 82 -0.17 -7.48 -5.53
CA LEU A 82 -0.69 -7.30 -6.88
C LEU A 82 -2.21 -7.43 -6.80
N MET A 83 -2.90 -6.39 -7.26
CA MET A 83 -4.35 -6.35 -7.33
C MET A 83 -4.79 -6.01 -8.74
N ALA A 84 -5.97 -6.50 -9.12
CA ALA A 84 -6.66 -6.04 -10.31
C ALA A 84 -8.10 -5.71 -9.94
N PHE A 85 -8.56 -4.53 -10.30
CA PHE A 85 -9.92 -4.08 -10.05
C PHE A 85 -10.54 -3.48 -11.31
N LYS A 86 -11.86 -3.50 -11.38
CA LYS A 86 -12.61 -2.84 -12.45
C LYS A 86 -12.88 -1.39 -12.09
N ASP A 87 -12.43 -0.48 -12.94
CA ASP A 87 -12.79 0.95 -12.85
C ASP A 87 -14.24 1.19 -13.33
N SER A 88 -14.74 2.41 -13.19
CA SER A 88 -16.07 2.89 -13.57
C SER A 88 -16.44 2.69 -15.04
N PHE A 89 -15.48 2.40 -15.92
CA PHE A 89 -15.69 2.00 -17.31
C PHE A 89 -15.68 0.46 -17.55
N ASN A 90 -15.70 -0.34 -16.48
CA ASN A 90 -15.68 -1.81 -16.52
C ASN A 90 -14.39 -2.40 -17.13
N LYS A 91 -13.31 -1.62 -17.14
CA LYS A 91 -11.97 -2.00 -17.61
C LYS A 91 -11.11 -2.48 -16.45
N TRP A 92 -10.28 -3.49 -16.70
CA TRP A 92 -9.36 -4.02 -15.71
C TRP A 92 -8.15 -3.10 -15.53
N GLU A 93 -7.92 -2.69 -14.30
CA GLU A 93 -6.76 -1.90 -13.88
C GLU A 93 -5.93 -2.74 -12.91
N PRO A 94 -4.76 -3.26 -13.35
CA PRO A 94 -3.81 -3.87 -12.45
C PRO A 94 -3.01 -2.79 -11.72
N ILE A 95 -2.80 -3.00 -10.43
CA ILE A 95 -1.88 -2.25 -9.58
C ILE A 95 -1.01 -3.25 -8.81
N GLY A 96 0.29 -3.04 -8.84
CA GLY A 96 1.23 -3.79 -8.02
C GLY A 96 2.17 -2.86 -7.30
N GLY A 97 2.59 -3.21 -6.08
CA GLY A 97 3.45 -2.33 -5.32
C GLY A 97 4.01 -2.92 -4.05
N TYR A 98 4.88 -2.13 -3.43
CA TYR A 98 5.43 -2.34 -2.12
C TYR A 98 4.82 -1.33 -1.15
N GLY A 99 4.21 -1.84 -0.07
CA GLY A 99 3.68 -1.04 1.03
C GLY A 99 4.56 -1.15 2.26
N TRP A 100 4.69 -0.03 2.98
CA TRP A 100 5.26 0.02 4.31
C TRP A 100 4.32 0.80 5.23
N GLU A 101 4.07 0.27 6.42
CA GLU A 101 3.28 0.97 7.44
C GLU A 101 3.96 0.89 8.80
N LYS A 102 4.15 2.06 9.41
CA LYS A 102 4.45 2.14 10.83
C LYS A 102 3.23 1.68 11.60
N THR A 103 3.41 0.74 12.50
CA THR A 103 2.28 0.13 13.23
C THR A 103 2.39 0.39 14.72
N TRP A 104 1.26 0.77 15.32
CA TRP A 104 1.09 1.01 16.75
C TRP A 104 0.08 0.02 17.33
N ARG A 105 0.38 -0.50 18.51
CA ARG A 105 -0.49 -1.41 19.28
C ARG A 105 -0.81 -0.76 20.64
N PRO A 106 -1.80 0.15 20.69
CA PRO A 106 -2.05 0.97 21.89
C PRO A 106 -2.78 0.22 23.01
N LEU A 107 -3.40 -0.93 22.71
CA LEU A 107 -4.14 -1.73 23.70
C LEU A 107 -3.25 -2.79 24.35
N THR A 108 -3.52 -3.08 25.63
CA THR A 108 -2.77 -4.05 26.43
C THR A 108 -2.88 -5.48 25.89
N ASP A 109 -3.96 -5.80 25.19
CA ASP A 109 -4.19 -7.12 24.61
C ASP A 109 -3.39 -7.37 23.33
N GLN A 110 -2.67 -6.37 22.80
CA GLN A 110 -1.89 -6.37 21.55
C GLN A 110 -2.64 -6.82 20.29
N ASN A 111 -3.93 -7.15 20.40
CA ASN A 111 -4.76 -7.64 19.32
C ASN A 111 -5.15 -6.51 18.36
N PHE A 112 -5.26 -5.29 18.90
CA PHE A 112 -5.58 -4.11 18.13
C PHE A 112 -4.32 -3.43 17.62
N HIS A 113 -4.28 -3.17 16.32
CA HIS A 113 -3.20 -2.43 15.69
C HIS A 113 -3.73 -1.35 14.74
N LEU A 114 -2.99 -0.25 14.71
CA LEU A 114 -3.19 0.89 13.81
C LEU A 114 -1.93 1.05 12.97
N GLY A 115 -2.08 1.25 11.67
CA GLY A 115 -0.99 1.45 10.74
C GLY A 115 -1.12 2.75 9.97
N LEU A 116 0.01 3.42 9.73
CA LEU A 116 0.12 4.55 8.82
C LEU A 116 1.43 4.46 8.04
N GLY A 117 1.37 4.67 6.75
CA GLY A 117 2.56 4.70 5.91
C GLY A 117 2.24 5.01 4.46
N TYR A 118 2.89 4.30 3.54
CA TYR A 118 2.84 4.59 2.11
C TYR A 118 3.00 3.33 1.27
N THR A 119 2.50 3.38 0.05
CA THR A 119 2.81 2.42 -1.01
C THR A 119 3.57 3.07 -2.14
N LEU A 120 4.52 2.33 -2.70
CA LEU A 120 5.19 2.63 -3.96
C LEU A 120 4.81 1.53 -4.94
N GLY A 121 4.12 1.90 -6.01
CA GLY A 121 3.61 0.93 -6.95
C GLY A 121 3.65 1.40 -8.38
N VAL A 122 3.13 0.53 -9.23
CA VAL A 122 2.88 0.78 -10.64
C VAL A 122 1.45 0.35 -10.92
N THR A 123 0.71 1.21 -11.61
CA THR A 123 -0.62 0.90 -12.12
C THR A 123 -0.62 1.04 -13.63
N ALA A 124 -1.49 0.31 -14.31
CA ALA A 124 -1.72 0.50 -15.75
C ALA A 124 -3.22 0.73 -16.01
N ARG A 125 -3.55 1.66 -16.91
CA ARG A 125 -4.94 2.03 -17.25
C ARG A 125 -5.19 1.97 -18.74
N ASP A 126 -6.38 1.54 -19.13
CA ASP A 126 -6.80 1.39 -20.55
C ASP A 126 -6.79 2.75 -21.28
N ASN A 127 -7.19 3.84 -20.62
CA ASN A 127 -7.22 5.20 -21.19
C ASN A 127 -5.84 5.72 -21.65
N TRP A 128 -4.74 5.12 -21.17
CA TRP A 128 -3.37 5.46 -21.56
C TRP A 128 -2.65 4.30 -22.26
N ASN A 129 -3.37 3.42 -22.96
CA ASN A 129 -2.81 2.26 -23.66
C ASN A 129 -1.99 1.33 -22.74
N TYR A 130 -2.36 1.21 -21.45
CA TYR A 130 -1.66 0.40 -20.46
C TYR A 130 -0.19 0.77 -20.24
N ILE A 131 0.20 2.02 -20.51
CA ILE A 131 1.52 2.52 -20.11
C ILE A 131 1.63 2.42 -18.58
N PRO A 132 2.72 1.84 -18.02
CA PRO A 132 2.91 1.73 -16.58
C PRO A 132 3.13 3.12 -15.97
N ILE A 133 2.32 3.45 -14.98
CA ILE A 133 2.36 4.73 -14.28
C ILE A 133 2.81 4.49 -12.85
N PRO A 134 3.92 5.13 -12.40
CA PRO A 134 4.34 5.04 -11.02
C PRO A 134 3.32 5.74 -10.12
N VAL A 135 3.02 5.12 -8.98
CA VAL A 135 2.09 5.66 -7.97
C VAL A 135 2.74 5.65 -6.61
N ILE A 136 2.51 6.74 -5.86
CA ILE A 136 2.91 6.87 -4.47
C ILE A 136 1.67 7.33 -3.72
N LEU A 137 1.14 6.50 -2.83
CA LEU A 137 -0.12 6.77 -2.13
C LEU A 137 0.06 6.56 -0.63
N PRO A 138 -0.62 7.36 0.21
CA PRO A 138 -0.66 7.10 1.64
C PRO A 138 -1.44 5.80 1.91
N LEU A 139 -0.98 5.07 2.93
CA LEU A 139 -1.64 3.88 3.45
C LEU A 139 -2.05 4.12 4.90
N ALA A 140 -3.26 3.70 5.25
CA ALA A 140 -3.70 3.60 6.62
C ALA A 140 -4.37 2.25 6.86
N SER A 141 -4.14 1.65 8.03
CA SER A 141 -4.74 0.38 8.39
C SER A 141 -5.24 0.36 9.82
N ILE A 142 -6.27 -0.46 10.02
CA ILE A 142 -6.78 -0.87 11.31
C ILE A 142 -7.02 -2.37 11.24
N GLY A 143 -6.70 -3.08 12.30
CA GLY A 143 -7.11 -4.47 12.39
C GLY A 143 -7.12 -5.00 13.80
N LEU A 144 -7.73 -6.19 13.86
CA LEU A 144 -8.03 -6.91 15.07
C LEU A 144 -7.59 -8.35 14.85
N ARG A 145 -6.64 -8.79 15.67
CA ARG A 145 -6.31 -10.20 15.80
C ARG A 145 -7.34 -10.87 16.69
N SER A 146 -8.15 -11.77 16.14
CA SER A 146 -9.05 -12.57 16.96
C SER A 146 -8.28 -13.78 17.49
N GLY A 147 -8.15 -13.88 18.82
CA GLY A 147 -7.31 -14.89 19.49
C GLY A 147 -7.60 -16.37 19.21
N ASN A 148 -8.62 -16.69 18.39
CA ASN A 148 -9.01 -18.05 18.01
C ASN A 148 -8.88 -18.35 16.51
N PHE A 149 -8.51 -17.37 15.66
CA PHE A 149 -8.30 -17.58 14.23
C PHE A 149 -6.84 -17.32 13.87
N PRO A 150 -6.21 -18.19 13.04
CA PRO A 150 -4.86 -17.96 12.54
C PRO A 150 -4.78 -16.79 11.56
N ASP A 151 -5.93 -16.34 11.02
CA ASP A 151 -6.02 -15.31 10.00
C ASP A 151 -6.41 -13.96 10.63
N ASP A 152 -5.52 -12.98 10.52
CA ASP A 152 -5.77 -11.61 10.93
C ASP A 152 -6.62 -10.88 9.87
N LEU A 153 -7.68 -10.20 10.31
CA LEU A 153 -8.52 -9.37 9.44
C LEU A 153 -7.99 -7.93 9.41
N TYR A 154 -7.37 -7.55 8.30
CA TYR A 154 -6.86 -6.20 8.06
C TYR A 154 -7.78 -5.41 7.14
N SER A 155 -8.19 -4.21 7.57
CA SER A 155 -8.78 -3.23 6.68
C SER A 155 -7.74 -2.17 6.34
N ARG A 156 -7.21 -2.21 5.11
CA ARG A 156 -6.25 -1.23 4.59
C ARG A 156 -6.94 -0.32 3.59
N HIS A 157 -6.75 0.97 3.76
CA HIS A 157 -7.32 2.01 2.89
C HIS A 157 -6.19 2.68 2.10
N LEU A 158 -6.24 2.50 0.78
CA LEU A 158 -5.49 3.29 -0.20
C LEU A 158 -6.34 4.51 -0.56
N GLN A 159 -5.80 5.71 -0.43
CA GLN A 159 -6.45 6.95 -0.91
C GLN A 159 -6.05 7.28 -2.33
#